data_AF-A0A558CMR6-F1
#
_entry.id   AF-A0A558CMR6-F1
#
_cell.length_a   1.000
_cell.length_b   1.000
_cell.length_c   1.000
_cell.angle_alpha   90.00
_cell.angle_beta   90.00
_cell.angle_gamma   90.00
#
_symmetry.space_group_name_H-M   'P 1'
#
loop_
_entity.id
_entity.type
_entity.pdbx_description
1 polymer ?
#
loop_
_entity_poly.entity_id
_entity_poly.type
_entity_poly.pdbx_seq_one_letter_code
_entity_poly.pdbx_strand_id
1 'polypeptide(L)'
;MFNFFKRKTKKQSTSCGDITAPNTSIAYDAELIGSLIDDHQSLLMHYMHVEKKAKEQRFREVGTELARFKNLFHQHIMLENVKLYVYLNRTISNESENCETVKAMRRDMRHIGKAVNQFIERYNVWPWSDVMEKDFLPELQQIGIALVERIKTEEEHLYPLYNPPVQEE
;
A
#
# COMPACT_ATOMS: atom_id res chain seq x y z
N MET A 1 -13.59 62.40 -11.10
CA MET A 1 -14.40 61.46 -11.88
C MET A 1 -14.06 60.04 -11.47
N PHE A 2 -15.08 59.19 -11.34
CA PHE A 2 -15.08 57.75 -11.10
C PHE A 2 -14.75 57.22 -9.70
N ASN A 3 -15.85 57.00 -8.98
CA ASN A 3 -16.03 56.11 -7.85
C ASN A 3 -16.18 54.65 -8.33
N PHE A 4 -16.09 53.73 -7.36
CA PHE A 4 -16.47 52.31 -7.36
C PHE A 4 -15.49 51.29 -7.96
N PHE A 5 -14.88 50.48 -7.08
CA PHE A 5 -15.06 49.03 -7.15
C PHE A 5 -15.02 48.39 -5.75
N LYS A 6 -16.19 47.91 -5.31
CA LYS A 6 -16.35 46.96 -4.20
C LYS A 6 -15.57 45.69 -4.55
N ARG A 7 -14.61 45.28 -3.71
CA ARG A 7 -14.06 43.92 -3.77
C ARG A 7 -14.71 43.09 -2.67
N LYS A 8 -15.49 42.10 -3.12
CA LYS A 8 -16.24 41.12 -2.32
C LYS A 8 -15.33 40.46 -1.29
N THR A 9 -15.81 40.41 -0.04
CA THR A 9 -15.35 39.49 0.99
C THR A 9 -15.42 38.06 0.45
N LYS A 10 -14.26 37.42 0.30
CA LYS A 10 -14.17 35.99 -0.01
C LYS A 10 -14.69 35.27 1.23
N LYS A 11 -15.89 34.71 1.15
CA LYS A 11 -16.39 33.75 2.14
C LYS A 11 -15.32 32.67 2.29
N GLN A 12 -14.71 32.60 3.48
CA GLN A 12 -13.99 31.42 3.91
C GLN A 12 -15.01 30.28 3.84
N SER A 13 -14.80 29.35 2.91
CA SER A 13 -15.31 28.01 3.06
C SER A 13 -14.65 27.47 4.32
N THR A 14 -15.42 27.41 5.41
CA THR A 14 -15.12 26.56 6.55
C THR A 14 -14.91 25.15 6.00
N SER A 15 -13.65 24.73 5.86
CA SER A 15 -13.34 23.32 5.64
C SER A 15 -13.82 22.58 6.88
N CYS A 16 -14.53 21.48 6.67
CA CYS A 16 -14.80 20.49 7.71
C CYS A 16 -13.45 20.21 8.40
N GLY A 17 -13.37 20.44 9.72
CA GLY A 17 -12.09 20.38 10.43
C GLY A 17 -11.45 19.02 10.21
N ASP A 18 -10.19 19.02 9.74
CA ASP A 18 -9.38 17.81 9.62
C ASP A 18 -9.32 17.15 10.99
N ILE A 19 -10.08 16.05 11.16
CA ILE A 19 -10.04 15.28 12.40
C ILE A 19 -8.75 14.46 12.36
N THR A 20 -7.70 15.06 12.90
CA THR A 20 -6.39 14.42 13.03
C THR A 20 -6.43 13.38 14.12
N ALA A 21 -5.77 12.23 13.88
CA ALA A 21 -5.50 11.27 14.93
C ALA A 21 -4.77 11.97 16.11
N PRO A 22 -5.21 11.77 17.38
CA PRO A 22 -4.67 12.49 18.53
C PRO A 22 -3.14 12.45 18.59
N ASN A 23 -2.51 13.61 18.81
CA ASN A 23 -1.05 13.78 18.87
C ASN A 23 -0.29 13.44 17.56
N THR A 24 -0.94 13.56 16.40
CA THR A 24 -0.29 13.50 15.07
C THR A 24 -0.87 14.58 14.14
N SER A 25 -0.18 14.87 13.03
CA SER A 25 -0.74 15.68 11.93
C SER A 25 -1.44 14.83 10.87
N ILE A 26 -1.74 13.55 11.15
CA ILE A 26 -2.35 12.65 10.18
C ILE A 26 -3.87 12.68 10.35
N ALA A 27 -4.53 13.38 9.44
CA ALA A 27 -5.98 13.41 9.30
C ALA A 27 -6.52 12.08 8.79
N TYR A 28 -7.75 11.76 9.18
CA TYR A 28 -8.56 10.80 8.44
C TYR A 28 -8.65 11.20 6.97
N ASP A 29 -8.47 10.25 6.07
CA ASP A 29 -8.45 10.43 4.62
C ASP A 29 -9.46 9.46 4.00
N ALA A 30 -10.61 9.99 3.57
CA ALA A 30 -11.72 9.19 3.06
C ALA A 30 -11.37 8.40 1.79
N GLU A 31 -10.35 8.82 1.04
CA GLU A 31 -9.94 8.20 -0.23
C GLU A 31 -8.80 7.17 -0.03
N LEU A 32 -8.27 7.05 1.19
CA LEU A 32 -7.11 6.21 1.46
C LEU A 32 -7.36 4.74 1.13
N ILE A 33 -8.49 4.18 1.57
CA ILE A 33 -8.81 2.77 1.33
C ILE A 33 -9.02 2.50 -0.16
N GLY A 34 -9.71 3.40 -0.87
CA GLY A 34 -9.85 3.31 -2.32
C GLY A 34 -8.50 3.30 -3.03
N SER A 35 -7.60 4.21 -2.64
CA SER A 35 -6.24 4.29 -3.20
C SER A 35 -5.42 3.01 -2.93
N LEU A 36 -5.53 2.41 -1.74
CA LEU A 36 -4.83 1.17 -1.42
C LEU A 36 -5.37 -0.04 -2.21
N ILE A 37 -6.67 -0.09 -2.48
CA ILE A 37 -7.27 -1.12 -3.33
C ILE A 37 -6.81 -0.95 -4.79
N ASP A 38 -6.74 0.29 -5.29
CA ASP A 38 -6.22 0.56 -6.64
C ASP A 38 -4.73 0.17 -6.77
N ASP A 39 -3.94 0.38 -5.70
CA ASP A 39 -2.57 -0.12 -5.62
C ASP A 39 -2.52 -1.65 -5.69
N HIS A 40 -3.40 -2.37 -4.98
CA HIS A 40 -3.48 -3.84 -5.05
C HIS A 40 -3.74 -4.34 -6.48
N GLN A 41 -4.69 -3.72 -7.18
CA GLN A 41 -5.00 -4.08 -8.57
C GLN A 41 -3.79 -3.85 -9.48
N SER A 42 -3.09 -2.74 -9.29
CA SER A 42 -1.86 -2.41 -10.04
C SER A 42 -0.74 -3.42 -9.76
N LEU A 43 -0.56 -3.82 -8.50
CA LEU A 43 0.41 -4.85 -8.10
C LEU A 43 0.11 -6.20 -8.76
N LEU A 44 -1.14 -6.66 -8.70
CA LEU A 44 -1.56 -7.92 -9.30
C LEU A 44 -1.40 -7.92 -10.83
N MET A 45 -1.73 -6.80 -11.48
CA MET A 45 -1.53 -6.65 -12.92
C MET A 45 -0.05 -6.78 -13.32
N HIS A 46 0.86 -6.09 -12.61
CA HIS A 46 2.30 -6.19 -12.89
C HIS A 46 2.85 -7.58 -12.55
N TYR A 47 2.37 -8.21 -11.48
CA TYR A 47 2.69 -9.61 -11.18
C TYR A 47 2.33 -10.53 -12.36
N MET A 48 1.12 -10.41 -12.91
CA MET A 48 0.69 -11.19 -14.08
C MET A 48 1.55 -10.92 -15.32
N HIS A 49 1.98 -9.68 -15.53
CA HIS A 49 2.89 -9.34 -16.63
C HIS A 49 4.28 -9.96 -16.46
N VAL A 50 4.83 -9.95 -15.24
CA VAL A 50 6.08 -10.63 -14.90
C VAL A 50 5.95 -12.13 -15.17
N GLU A 51 4.89 -12.75 -14.66
CA GLU A 51 4.64 -14.19 -14.80
C GLU A 51 4.51 -14.58 -16.28
N LYS A 52 3.74 -13.82 -17.06
CA LYS A 52 3.57 -14.07 -18.50
C LYS A 52 4.90 -13.99 -19.25
N LYS A 53 5.69 -12.95 -19.03
CA LYS A 53 7.00 -12.78 -19.69
C LYS A 53 7.98 -13.90 -19.31
N ALA A 54 7.96 -14.34 -18.05
CA ALA A 54 8.78 -15.46 -17.59
C ALA A 54 8.37 -16.79 -18.22
N LYS A 55 7.06 -17.07 -18.35
CA LYS A 55 6.53 -18.25 -19.07
C LYS A 55 6.93 -18.24 -20.55
N GLU A 56 7.04 -17.07 -21.15
CA GLU A 56 7.52 -16.87 -22.53
C GLU A 56 9.07 -16.82 -22.63
N GLN A 57 9.80 -17.07 -21.54
CA GLN A 57 11.28 -17.02 -21.45
C GLN A 57 11.89 -15.66 -21.83
N ARG A 58 11.12 -14.58 -21.71
CA ARG A 58 11.53 -13.19 -22.01
C ARG A 58 12.22 -12.55 -20.79
N PHE A 59 13.24 -13.19 -20.24
CA PHE A 59 13.83 -12.83 -18.93
C PHE A 59 14.45 -11.43 -18.88
N ARG A 60 14.96 -10.91 -20.01
CA ARG A 60 15.43 -9.52 -20.09
C ARG A 60 14.30 -8.52 -19.81
N GLU A 61 13.09 -8.82 -20.28
CA GLU A 61 11.92 -7.98 -20.07
C GLU A 61 11.31 -8.19 -18.68
N VAL A 62 11.46 -9.40 -18.12
CA VAL A 62 11.09 -9.69 -16.73
C VAL A 62 11.78 -8.73 -15.77
N GLY A 63 13.09 -8.50 -15.93
CA GLY A 63 13.82 -7.55 -15.08
C GLY A 63 13.24 -6.13 -15.11
N THR A 64 12.74 -5.68 -16.27
CA THR A 64 12.12 -4.35 -16.39
C THR A 64 10.76 -4.28 -15.68
N GLU A 65 9.92 -5.30 -15.83
CA GLU A 65 8.64 -5.36 -15.10
C GLU A 65 8.83 -5.54 -13.60
N LEU A 66 9.83 -6.32 -13.20
CA LEU A 66 10.12 -6.57 -11.79
C LEU A 66 10.56 -5.28 -11.08
N ALA A 67 11.30 -4.41 -11.76
CA ALA A 67 11.63 -3.07 -11.24
C ALA A 67 10.38 -2.18 -11.08
N ARG A 68 9.40 -2.28 -11.98
CA ARG A 68 8.11 -1.56 -11.85
C ARG A 68 7.30 -2.09 -10.67
N PHE A 69 7.17 -3.41 -10.58
CA PHE A 69 6.52 -4.09 -9.46
C PHE A 69 7.16 -3.69 -8.12
N LYS A 70 8.49 -3.66 -8.02
CA LYS A 70 9.24 -3.20 -6.83
C LYS A 70 8.80 -1.81 -6.39
N ASN A 71 8.77 -0.86 -7.33
CA ASN A 71 8.43 0.53 -7.03
C ASN A 71 6.99 0.67 -6.53
N LEU A 72 6.03 0.02 -7.21
CA LEU A 72 4.63 -0.01 -6.78
C LEU A 72 4.50 -0.62 -5.38
N PHE A 73 5.19 -1.73 -5.13
CA PHE A 73 5.13 -2.43 -3.85
C PHE A 73 5.68 -1.56 -2.71
N HIS A 74 6.79 -0.85 -2.95
CA HIS A 74 7.36 0.08 -1.97
C HIS A 74 6.47 1.29 -1.72
N GLN A 75 5.85 1.84 -2.77
CA GLN A 75 4.92 2.96 -2.64
C GLN A 75 3.70 2.55 -1.81
N HIS A 76 3.10 1.41 -2.12
CA HIS A 76 1.98 0.83 -1.39
C HIS A 76 2.32 0.61 0.10
N ILE A 77 3.43 -0.08 0.40
CA ILE A 77 3.92 -0.30 1.77
C ILE A 77 4.12 1.02 2.52
N MET A 78 4.69 2.03 1.86
CA MET A 78 4.96 3.32 2.48
C MET A 78 3.65 4.04 2.82
N LEU A 79 2.69 4.04 1.90
CA LEU A 79 1.38 4.62 2.09
C LEU A 79 0.65 3.96 3.27
N GLU A 80 0.60 2.63 3.29
CA GLU A 80 -0.02 1.85 4.37
C GLU A 80 0.67 2.12 5.73
N ASN A 81 2.01 2.12 5.78
CA ASN A 81 2.75 2.36 7.01
C ASN A 81 2.57 3.76 7.58
N VAL A 82 2.58 4.79 6.72
CA VAL A 82 2.56 6.19 7.15
C VAL A 82 1.15 6.67 7.38
N LYS A 83 0.19 6.32 6.53
CA LYS A 83 -1.20 6.82 6.64
C LYS A 83 -2.07 5.87 7.46
N LEU A 84 -2.19 4.61 7.04
CA LEU A 84 -3.13 3.67 7.63
C LEU A 84 -2.70 3.24 9.04
N TYR A 85 -1.53 2.64 9.17
CA TYR A 85 -1.09 2.10 10.47
C TYR A 85 -0.85 3.18 11.52
N VAL A 86 -0.32 4.36 11.16
CA VAL A 86 -0.17 5.44 12.15
C VAL A 86 -1.52 5.92 12.66
N TYR A 87 -2.52 6.07 11.77
CA TYR A 87 -3.87 6.44 12.16
C TYR A 87 -4.50 5.38 13.07
N LEU A 88 -4.53 4.12 12.64
CA LEU A 88 -5.13 3.02 13.41
C LEU A 88 -4.51 2.86 14.80
N ASN A 89 -3.18 2.98 14.92
CA ASN A 89 -2.50 2.90 16.23
C ASN A 89 -2.88 4.04 17.20
N ARG A 90 -3.48 5.13 16.71
CA ARG A 90 -3.88 6.28 17.52
C ARG A 90 -5.38 6.30 17.81
N THR A 91 -6.19 5.72 16.94
CA THR A 91 -7.65 5.72 17.07
C THR A 91 -8.21 4.45 17.69
N ILE A 92 -7.52 3.32 17.55
CA ILE A 92 -7.91 2.07 18.21
C ILE A 92 -7.44 2.09 19.66
N SER A 93 -8.35 1.72 20.59
CA SER A 93 -8.00 1.56 22.00
C SER A 93 -6.96 0.46 22.18
N ASN A 94 -5.93 0.75 22.99
CA ASN A 94 -4.81 -0.17 23.25
C ASN A 94 -5.26 -1.51 23.88
N GLU A 95 -6.40 -1.53 24.56
CA GLU A 95 -6.96 -2.70 25.26
C GLU A 95 -7.93 -3.52 24.39
N SER A 96 -8.19 -3.08 23.16
CA SER A 96 -9.11 -3.78 22.26
C SER A 96 -8.44 -4.95 21.55
N GLU A 97 -9.23 -5.98 21.24
CA GLU A 97 -8.80 -7.10 20.38
C GLU A 97 -8.29 -6.61 19.01
N ASN A 98 -8.90 -5.55 18.47
CA ASN A 98 -8.50 -4.90 17.23
C ASN A 98 -7.06 -4.37 17.27
N CYS A 99 -6.55 -3.95 18.43
CA CYS A 99 -5.17 -3.50 18.59
C CYS A 99 -4.18 -4.64 18.33
N GLU A 100 -4.45 -5.83 18.86
CA GLU A 100 -3.60 -7.01 18.64
C GLU A 100 -3.69 -7.50 17.20
N THR A 101 -4.87 -7.47 16.57
CA THR A 101 -5.05 -7.77 15.14
C THR A 101 -4.19 -6.83 14.27
N VAL A 102 -4.27 -5.52 14.48
CA VAL A 102 -3.48 -4.54 13.71
C VAL A 102 -1.97 -4.75 13.89
N LYS A 103 -1.51 -5.05 15.11
CA LYS A 103 -0.09 -5.36 15.37
C LYS A 103 0.36 -6.63 14.65
N ALA A 104 -0.46 -7.68 14.66
CA ALA A 104 -0.17 -8.94 13.99
C ALA A 104 -0.04 -8.73 12.48
N MET A 105 -1.03 -8.07 11.85
CA MET A 105 -1.00 -7.77 10.42
C MET A 105 0.22 -6.93 10.02
N ARG A 106 0.59 -5.93 10.84
CA ARG A 106 1.79 -5.13 10.59
C ARG A 106 3.09 -5.94 10.66
N ARG A 107 3.14 -6.96 11.53
CA ARG A 107 4.29 -7.88 11.61
C ARG A 107 4.36 -8.73 10.35
N ASP A 108 3.23 -9.23 9.88
CA ASP A 108 3.16 -10.07 8.69
C ASP A 108 3.58 -9.27 7.44
N MET A 109 3.23 -7.98 7.35
CA MET A 109 3.73 -7.06 6.31
C MET A 109 5.25 -6.98 6.27
N ARG A 110 5.91 -6.89 7.42
CA ARG A 110 7.39 -6.85 7.44
C ARG A 110 7.99 -8.14 6.91
N HIS A 111 7.34 -9.29 7.17
CA HIS A 111 7.82 -10.58 6.68
C HIS A 111 7.66 -10.69 5.17
N ILE A 112 6.46 -10.42 4.63
CA ILE A 112 6.18 -10.45 3.20
C ILE A 112 7.05 -9.43 2.46
N GLY A 113 7.15 -8.21 2.99
CA GLY A 113 7.99 -7.16 2.42
C GLY A 113 9.46 -7.57 2.31
N LYS A 114 9.98 -8.31 3.31
CA LYS A 114 11.34 -8.87 3.24
C LYS A 114 11.47 -9.95 2.17
N ALA A 115 10.51 -10.88 2.09
CA ALA A 115 10.54 -11.95 1.09
C ALA A 115 10.49 -11.40 -0.35
N VAL A 116 9.58 -10.45 -0.61
CA VAL A 116 9.46 -9.77 -1.90
C VAL A 116 10.75 -9.02 -2.26
N ASN A 117 11.34 -8.29 -1.32
CA ASN A 117 12.62 -7.61 -1.56
C ASN A 117 13.74 -8.59 -1.87
N GLN A 118 13.86 -9.70 -1.12
CA GLN A 118 14.88 -10.72 -1.37
C GLN A 118 14.72 -11.36 -2.75
N PHE A 119 13.48 -11.66 -3.15
CA PHE A 119 13.17 -12.15 -4.48
C PHE A 119 13.60 -11.15 -5.56
N ILE A 120 13.21 -9.88 -5.43
CA ILE A 120 13.55 -8.87 -6.43
C ILE A 120 15.07 -8.67 -6.53
N GLU A 121 15.77 -8.56 -5.40
CA GLU A 121 17.24 -8.38 -5.42
C GLU A 121 17.95 -9.58 -6.05
N ARG A 122 17.47 -10.81 -5.86
CA ARG A 122 18.03 -12.01 -6.52
C ARG A 122 17.98 -11.90 -8.04
N TYR A 123 16.90 -11.36 -8.59
CA TYR A 123 16.66 -11.29 -10.03
C TYR A 123 16.99 -9.92 -10.65
N ASN A 124 17.48 -8.96 -9.86
CA ASN A 124 17.94 -7.64 -10.30
C ASN A 124 19.39 -7.66 -10.83
N VAL A 125 19.74 -8.72 -11.57
CA VAL A 125 21.04 -8.90 -12.21
C VAL A 125 20.83 -9.37 -13.64
N TRP A 126 21.82 -9.14 -14.50
CA TRP A 126 21.81 -9.63 -15.87
C TRP A 126 23.24 -9.91 -16.34
N PRO A 127 23.50 -11.03 -17.05
CA PRO A 127 22.56 -12.08 -17.45
C PRO A 127 22.15 -13.01 -16.29
N TRP A 128 21.03 -13.71 -16.44
CA TRP A 128 20.63 -14.78 -15.53
C TRP A 128 21.38 -16.07 -15.87
N SER A 129 21.62 -16.91 -14.86
CA SER A 129 22.09 -18.27 -15.08
C SER A 129 20.93 -19.22 -15.36
N ASP A 130 21.20 -20.38 -15.95
CA ASP A 130 20.20 -21.44 -16.18
C ASP A 130 19.45 -21.83 -14.90
N VAL A 131 20.15 -21.80 -13.75
CA VAL A 131 19.55 -22.06 -12.43
C VAL A 131 18.54 -20.98 -12.08
N MET A 132 18.88 -19.71 -12.29
CA MET A 132 17.95 -18.59 -12.05
C MET A 132 16.72 -18.66 -12.95
N GLU A 133 16.89 -18.96 -14.23
CA GLU A 133 15.77 -19.12 -15.16
C GLU A 133 14.81 -20.24 -14.73
N LYS A 134 15.37 -21.37 -14.27
CA LYS A 134 14.59 -22.51 -13.78
C LYS A 134 13.87 -22.22 -12.46
N ASP A 135 14.52 -21.51 -11.54
CA ASP A 135 13.99 -21.23 -10.21
C ASP A 135 12.99 -20.07 -10.19
N PHE A 136 13.04 -19.17 -11.19
CA PHE A 136 12.26 -17.92 -11.18
C PHE A 136 10.76 -18.14 -11.03
N LEU A 137 10.16 -18.99 -11.86
CA LEU A 137 8.70 -19.21 -11.84
C LEU A 137 8.20 -19.84 -10.54
N PRO A 138 8.82 -20.93 -10.02
CA PRO A 138 8.48 -21.47 -8.71
C PRO A 138 8.61 -20.45 -7.57
N GLU A 139 9.64 -19.62 -7.57
CA GLU A 139 9.84 -18.60 -6.54
C GLU A 139 8.82 -17.45 -6.70
N LEU A 140 8.53 -17.01 -7.92
CA LEU A 140 7.50 -16.02 -8.21
C LEU A 140 6.13 -16.49 -7.72
N GLN A 141 5.81 -17.77 -7.91
CA GLN A 141 4.52 -18.32 -7.47
C GLN A 141 4.36 -18.25 -5.94
N GLN A 142 5.43 -18.49 -5.18
CA GLN A 142 5.40 -18.33 -3.71
C GLN A 142 5.15 -16.88 -3.32
N ILE A 143 5.77 -15.92 -4.03
CA ILE A 143 5.49 -14.49 -3.84
C ILE A 143 4.03 -14.16 -4.14
N GLY A 144 3.48 -14.71 -5.23
CA GLY A 144 2.07 -14.51 -5.61
C GLY A 144 1.08 -15.01 -4.55
N ILE A 145 1.32 -16.19 -3.98
CA ILE A 145 0.48 -16.75 -2.91
C ILE A 145 0.49 -15.83 -1.69
N ALA A 146 1.67 -15.41 -1.23
CA ALA A 146 1.79 -14.52 -0.08
C ALA A 146 1.15 -13.15 -0.32
N LEU A 147 1.27 -12.61 -1.55
CA LEU A 147 0.66 -11.33 -1.92
C LEU A 147 -0.87 -11.41 -1.89
N VAL A 148 -1.46 -12.45 -2.48
CA VAL A 148 -2.92 -12.64 -2.52
C VAL A 148 -3.50 -12.85 -1.12
N GLU A 149 -2.85 -13.68 -0.30
CA GLU A 149 -3.26 -13.87 1.10
C GLU A 149 -3.23 -12.57 1.88
N ARG A 150 -2.21 -11.73 1.64
CA ARG A 150 -2.13 -10.42 2.28
C ARG A 150 -3.25 -9.49 1.86
N ILE A 151 -3.42 -9.29 0.55
CA ILE A 151 -4.46 -8.41 -0.02
C ILE A 151 -5.82 -8.79 0.55
N LYS A 152 -6.15 -10.08 0.55
CA LYS A 152 -7.40 -10.59 1.11
C LYS A 152 -7.52 -10.24 2.60
N THR A 153 -6.47 -10.49 3.38
CA THR A 153 -6.50 -10.22 4.81
C THR A 153 -6.70 -8.73 5.11
N GLU A 154 -6.03 -7.85 4.38
CA GLU A 154 -6.18 -6.40 4.51
C GLU A 154 -7.59 -5.93 4.20
N GLU A 155 -8.11 -6.32 3.04
CA GLU A 155 -9.42 -5.88 2.58
C GLU A 155 -10.55 -6.42 3.46
N GLU A 156 -10.44 -7.66 3.95
CA GLU A 156 -11.48 -8.29 4.77
C GLU A 156 -11.40 -7.90 6.26
N HIS A 157 -10.21 -7.61 6.80
CA HIS A 157 -10.01 -7.48 8.25
C HIS A 157 -9.38 -6.15 8.69
N LEU A 158 -8.47 -5.56 7.91
CA LEU A 158 -7.79 -4.32 8.32
C LEU A 158 -8.57 -3.07 7.89
N TYR A 159 -8.94 -2.99 6.62
CA TYR A 159 -9.60 -1.83 6.05
C TYR A 159 -10.94 -1.51 6.74
N PRO A 160 -11.75 -2.49 7.18
CA PRO A 160 -12.96 -2.21 7.97
C PRO A 160 -12.70 -1.50 9.30
N LEU A 161 -11.49 -1.57 9.85
CA LEU A 161 -11.13 -0.87 11.10
C LEU A 161 -10.85 0.62 10.86
N TYR A 162 -10.64 1.04 9.61
CA TYR A 162 -10.35 2.42 9.25
C TYR A 162 -11.63 3.25 9.14
N ASN A 163 -12.03 3.84 10.26
CA ASN A 163 -13.23 4.66 10.38
C ASN A 163 -12.87 6.10 10.77
N PRO A 164 -13.72 7.10 10.43
CA PRO A 164 -13.54 8.46 10.93
C PRO A 164 -13.54 8.48 12.46
N PRO A 165 -12.83 9.42 13.11
CA PRO A 165 -12.77 9.47 14.57
C PRO A 165 -14.17 9.77 15.11
N VAL A 166 -14.55 9.08 16.19
CA VAL A 166 -15.79 9.37 16.90
C VAL A 166 -15.65 10.78 17.50
N GLN A 167 -16.52 11.70 17.10
CA GLN A 167 -16.62 13.00 17.77
C GLN A 167 -17.27 12.74 19.14
N GLU A 168 -16.50 12.84 20.21
CA GLU A 168 -17.09 12.92 21.56
C GLU A 168 -17.79 14.28 21.68
N GLU A 169 -19.13 14.26 21.82
CA GLU A 169 -19.97 15.44 22.10
C GLU A 169 -19.76 15.98 23.52
#